data_AF-A0A2H0WWT5-F1
#
_entry.id   AF-A0A2H0WWT5-F1
#
_cell.length_a   1.000
_cell.length_b   1.000
_cell.length_c   1.000
_cell.angle_alpha   90.00
_cell.angle_beta   90.00
_cell.angle_gamma   90.00
#
_symmetry.space_group_name_H-M   'P 1'
#
loop_
_entity.id
_entity.type
_entity.pdbx_description
1 polymer ?
#
loop_
_entity_poly.entity_id
_entity_poly.type
_entity_poly.pdbx_seq_one_letter_code
_entity_poly.pdbx_strand_id
1 'polypeptide(L)'
;MGLEIFLEIRAIRIIRNFYGMPKKTAKQPNNNLPSRPPVVVILGHVDHGKTSLLDYIRQTKIAEKESGGITQHIGAYQVEVPPEEAPKSRVSEASRGIPPRQPAGRDDFTPSGRKITFIDTPGHEAFSAMRSRGAKVADIAVLVIAGEEGVKPQTKEAISHIKKAGLATIVAITKTDKPAAQPEKVKTDLSAEGLIVESRGGDIPSVNVSSKTGQGVDELLEMILLVAEMGNLVADPSKPASGVIIESCRDPLRGPTATLLIQEGAIKPKDIVLTESTCGVIKRMENWQGKMLETATTSQPISVLGLEEAPLVGEKWQVVTDIDLAREKSKQKGLREQKKRARAEVIESNPEKKILNIILKSDFLGSLEALEESLKSIKSDEVTLRILEAEVGDISESDIKLAESARAKIIGFRVKLPNIYAQLAEQKKVDISLFQVIYELIQKVREQMAELLPPEIVRADLAKLKVIALFKKDKSGQVIGAKVLSGKVEKGLWVEVIRGEENLGKGKILHLQHEKNDADTVGVGKNAGIFFQGNTQIEIDDILMAYREDKKRRTF
;
A
#
# COMPACT_ATOMS: atom_id res chain seq x y z
N MET A 1 -25.64 -6.21 -52.10
CA MET A 1 -24.52 -6.91 -51.43
C MET A 1 -23.17 -6.21 -51.52
N GLY A 2 -22.73 -5.66 -52.67
CA GLY A 2 -21.41 -4.99 -52.76
C GLY A 2 -21.32 -3.56 -52.20
N LEU A 3 -22.44 -2.82 -52.12
CA LEU A 3 -22.45 -1.42 -51.70
C LEU A 3 -22.50 -1.23 -50.17
N GLU A 4 -23.18 -2.13 -49.44
CA GLU A 4 -23.26 -2.09 -47.97
C GLU A 4 -21.92 -2.41 -47.30
N ILE A 5 -21.20 -3.41 -47.80
CA ILE A 5 -19.86 -3.78 -47.30
C ILE A 5 -18.86 -2.63 -47.54
N PHE A 6 -19.00 -1.91 -48.65
CA PHE A 6 -18.12 -0.78 -48.96
C PHE A 6 -18.42 0.45 -48.08
N LEU A 7 -19.67 0.65 -47.66
CA LEU A 7 -20.08 1.70 -46.73
C LEU A 7 -19.67 1.38 -45.29
N GLU A 8 -19.76 0.13 -44.83
CA GLU A 8 -19.26 -0.30 -43.50
C GLU A 8 -17.74 -0.12 -43.37
N ILE A 9 -16.98 -0.54 -44.38
CA ILE A 9 -15.51 -0.39 -44.37
C ILE A 9 -15.11 1.09 -44.37
N ARG A 10 -15.87 1.95 -45.06
CA ARG A 10 -15.60 3.40 -45.09
C ARG A 10 -15.99 4.07 -43.76
N ALA A 11 -17.08 3.64 -43.12
CA ALA A 11 -17.48 4.09 -41.79
C ALA A 11 -16.44 3.70 -40.72
N ILE A 12 -15.98 2.44 -40.71
CA ILE A 12 -14.92 1.96 -39.80
C ILE A 12 -13.61 2.72 -40.00
N ARG A 13 -13.27 3.05 -41.26
CA ARG A 13 -12.03 3.80 -41.58
C ARG A 13 -12.12 5.28 -41.22
N ILE A 14 -13.30 5.88 -41.29
CA ILE A 14 -13.55 7.25 -40.83
C ILE A 14 -13.52 7.31 -39.30
N ILE A 15 -14.14 6.34 -38.61
CA ILE A 15 -14.10 6.20 -37.16
C ILE A 15 -12.65 6.04 -36.67
N ARG A 16 -11.87 5.14 -37.27
CA ARG A 16 -10.48 4.90 -36.87
C ARG A 16 -9.55 6.13 -37.01
N ASN A 17 -9.83 7.03 -37.95
CA ASN A 17 -9.07 8.28 -38.10
C ASN A 17 -9.56 9.39 -37.15
N PHE A 18 -10.80 9.30 -36.65
CA PHE A 18 -11.37 10.27 -35.72
C PHE A 18 -10.92 10.03 -34.26
N TYR A 19 -10.61 8.78 -33.89
CA TYR A 19 -10.26 8.36 -32.51
C TYR A 19 -8.74 8.32 -32.19
N GLY A 20 -7.86 8.94 -32.97
CA GLY A 20 -6.49 9.28 -32.53
C GLY A 20 -5.57 8.19 -31.94
N MET A 21 -5.85 6.90 -32.16
CA MET A 21 -5.05 5.81 -31.55
C MET A 21 -3.67 5.63 -32.21
N PRO A 22 -2.62 5.28 -31.45
CA PRO A 22 -1.28 5.06 -32.00
C PRO A 22 -1.26 3.87 -32.98
N LYS A 23 -0.60 4.07 -34.13
CA LYS A 23 -0.40 3.04 -35.15
C LYS A 23 0.57 1.96 -34.66
N LYS A 24 0.08 0.92 -33.97
CA LYS A 24 0.78 -0.37 -33.97
C LYS A 24 0.57 -1.03 -35.33
N THR A 25 1.67 -1.33 -36.03
CA THR A 25 1.68 -2.08 -37.29
C THR A 25 1.14 -3.48 -37.06
N ALA A 26 -0.17 -3.67 -37.26
CA ALA A 26 -0.80 -4.98 -37.27
C ALA A 26 -0.44 -5.70 -38.57
N LYS A 27 0.34 -6.77 -38.47
CA LYS A 27 0.23 -7.88 -39.44
C LYS A 27 -1.24 -8.32 -39.44
N GLN A 28 -1.82 -8.56 -40.63
CA GLN A 28 -3.21 -9.01 -40.74
C GLN A 28 -3.47 -10.19 -39.79
N PRO A 29 -4.41 -10.10 -38.84
CA PRO A 29 -4.70 -11.20 -37.95
C PRO A 29 -5.43 -12.30 -38.71
N ASN A 30 -5.06 -13.54 -38.42
CA ASN A 30 -5.81 -14.73 -38.82
C ASN A 30 -7.25 -14.60 -38.31
N ASN A 31 -8.23 -14.61 -39.21
CA ASN A 31 -9.60 -14.14 -38.97
C ASN A 31 -10.50 -15.12 -38.17
N ASN A 32 -9.92 -16.01 -37.35
CA ASN A 32 -10.64 -17.14 -36.73
C ASN A 32 -10.22 -17.49 -35.29
N LEU A 33 -9.45 -16.65 -34.60
CA LEU A 33 -9.13 -16.90 -33.20
C LEU A 33 -10.33 -16.58 -32.29
N PRO A 34 -10.62 -17.41 -31.26
CA PRO A 34 -11.71 -17.14 -30.34
C PRO A 34 -11.47 -15.87 -29.52
N SER A 35 -12.56 -15.13 -29.25
CA SER A 35 -12.58 -14.03 -28.29
C SER A 35 -12.21 -14.52 -26.90
N ARG A 36 -11.45 -13.71 -26.15
CA ARG A 36 -11.12 -14.00 -24.75
C ARG A 36 -11.73 -12.97 -23.80
N PRO A 37 -12.01 -13.35 -22.54
CA PRO A 37 -12.47 -12.41 -21.51
C PRO A 37 -11.48 -11.26 -21.32
N PRO A 38 -11.93 -9.99 -21.20
CA PRO A 38 -11.05 -8.89 -20.83
C PRO A 38 -10.50 -9.05 -19.42
N VAL A 39 -9.23 -8.67 -19.26
CA VAL A 39 -8.60 -8.48 -17.95
C VAL A 39 -8.64 -6.99 -17.61
N VAL A 40 -9.27 -6.65 -16.49
CA VAL A 40 -9.59 -5.29 -16.08
C VAL A 40 -8.88 -4.97 -14.78
N VAL A 41 -8.02 -3.95 -14.76
CA VAL A 41 -7.43 -3.46 -13.52
C VAL A 41 -8.27 -2.34 -12.93
N ILE A 42 -8.51 -2.37 -11.62
CA ILE A 42 -9.18 -1.29 -10.90
C ILE A 42 -8.14 -0.43 -10.21
N LEU A 43 -8.15 0.87 -10.50
CA LEU A 43 -7.19 1.85 -9.98
C LEU A 43 -7.90 3.06 -9.36
N GLY A 44 -7.25 3.74 -8.43
CA GLY A 44 -7.82 4.92 -7.75
C GLY A 44 -7.27 5.12 -6.34
N HIS A 45 -7.63 6.24 -5.71
CA HIS A 45 -7.22 6.58 -4.34
C HIS A 45 -7.81 5.63 -3.30
N VAL A 46 -7.17 5.53 -2.13
CA VAL A 46 -7.75 4.88 -0.94
C VAL A 46 -9.14 5.47 -0.65
N ASP A 47 -10.06 4.66 -0.14
CA ASP A 47 -11.44 5.04 0.21
C ASP A 47 -12.34 5.57 -0.92
N HIS A 48 -11.88 5.60 -2.17
CA HIS A 48 -12.74 5.90 -3.32
C HIS A 48 -13.73 4.77 -3.68
N GLY A 49 -13.83 3.71 -2.87
CA GLY A 49 -14.80 2.64 -3.07
C GLY A 49 -14.42 1.59 -4.12
N LYS A 50 -13.12 1.43 -4.44
CA LYS A 50 -12.61 0.35 -5.32
C LYS A 50 -13.06 -1.02 -4.81
N THR A 51 -12.64 -1.39 -3.61
CA THR A 51 -12.95 -2.70 -3.02
C THR A 51 -14.45 -2.88 -2.83
N SER A 52 -15.19 -1.83 -2.43
CA SER A 52 -16.65 -1.87 -2.29
C SER A 52 -17.37 -2.11 -3.62
N LEU A 53 -16.93 -1.47 -4.72
CA LEU A 53 -17.45 -1.71 -6.06
C LEU A 53 -17.21 -3.16 -6.47
N LEU A 54 -16.00 -3.67 -6.22
CA LEU A 54 -15.66 -5.04 -6.57
C LEU A 54 -16.36 -6.07 -5.69
N ASP A 55 -16.59 -5.78 -4.42
CA ASP A 55 -17.42 -6.60 -3.54
C ASP A 55 -18.85 -6.73 -4.03
N TYR A 56 -19.45 -5.60 -4.45
CA TYR A 56 -20.78 -5.61 -5.04
C TYR A 56 -20.82 -6.50 -6.30
N ILE A 57 -19.85 -6.32 -7.22
CA ILE A 57 -19.75 -7.11 -8.45
C ILE A 57 -19.55 -8.60 -8.16
N ARG A 58 -18.74 -8.94 -7.15
CA ARG A 58 -18.45 -10.32 -6.75
C ARG A 58 -19.58 -10.97 -5.95
N GLN A 59 -20.57 -10.20 -5.49
CA GLN A 59 -21.53 -10.59 -4.45
C GLN A 59 -20.83 -11.11 -3.18
N THR A 60 -19.70 -10.49 -2.83
CA THR A 60 -18.90 -10.82 -1.64
C THR A 60 -18.77 -9.61 -0.71
N LYS A 61 -18.30 -9.83 0.51
CA LYS A 61 -18.00 -8.79 1.51
C LYS A 61 -16.54 -8.90 1.94
N ILE A 62 -15.60 -8.67 1.03
CA ILE A 62 -14.15 -8.77 1.30
C ILE A 62 -13.68 -7.52 2.04
N ALA A 63 -14.13 -6.33 1.66
CA ALA A 63 -13.83 -5.06 2.34
C ALA A 63 -14.22 -5.06 3.82
N GLU A 64 -15.33 -5.72 4.17
CA GLU A 64 -15.77 -5.87 5.57
C GLU A 64 -14.89 -6.84 6.38
N LYS A 65 -14.19 -7.76 5.70
CA LYS A 65 -13.31 -8.77 6.32
C LYS A 65 -11.85 -8.33 6.37
N GLU A 66 -11.44 -7.37 5.54
CA GLU A 66 -10.09 -6.82 5.58
C GLU A 66 -9.96 -5.71 6.63
N SER A 67 -9.00 -5.89 7.54
CA SER A 67 -8.69 -4.88 8.55
C SER A 67 -8.30 -3.55 7.90
N GLY A 68 -8.84 -2.46 8.44
CA GLY A 68 -8.67 -1.11 7.90
C GLY A 68 -9.58 -0.80 6.71
N GLY A 69 -10.46 -1.71 6.27
CA GLY A 69 -11.42 -1.49 5.19
C GLY A 69 -10.81 -1.34 3.80
N ILE A 70 -9.52 -1.68 3.64
CA ILE A 70 -8.76 -1.49 2.41
C ILE A 70 -8.09 -2.79 1.95
N THR A 71 -8.01 -2.94 0.63
CA THR A 71 -7.19 -3.97 -0.02
C THR A 71 -5.72 -3.66 0.15
N GLN A 72 -4.94 -4.64 0.60
CA GLN A 72 -3.50 -4.51 0.91
C GLN A 72 -2.63 -5.55 0.18
N HIS A 73 -3.22 -6.41 -0.67
CA HIS A 73 -2.53 -7.33 -1.58
C HIS A 73 -3.22 -7.30 -2.94
N ILE A 74 -2.55 -7.77 -4.00
CA ILE A 74 -3.16 -7.84 -5.33
C ILE A 74 -4.00 -9.12 -5.45
N GLY A 75 -5.25 -8.98 -5.87
CA GLY A 75 -6.17 -10.09 -6.09
C GLY A 75 -6.60 -10.17 -7.54
N ALA A 76 -6.87 -11.36 -8.05
CA ALA A 76 -7.49 -11.54 -9.36
C ALA A 76 -8.68 -12.50 -9.26
N TYR A 77 -9.80 -12.13 -9.88
CA TYR A 77 -11.03 -12.93 -9.86
C TYR A 77 -11.81 -12.74 -11.15
N GLN A 78 -12.74 -13.64 -11.44
CA GLN A 78 -13.50 -13.65 -12.67
C GLN A 78 -15.00 -13.72 -12.39
N VAL A 79 -15.77 -12.85 -13.03
CA VAL A 79 -17.23 -12.80 -12.92
C VAL A 79 -17.89 -13.10 -14.26
N GLU A 80 -19.08 -13.68 -14.20
CA GLU A 80 -19.96 -13.89 -15.33
C GLU A 80 -21.01 -12.79 -15.36
N VAL A 81 -21.13 -12.10 -16.49
CA VAL A 81 -22.14 -11.05 -16.70
C VAL A 81 -23.36 -11.68 -17.37
N PRO A 82 -24.54 -11.69 -16.73
CA PRO A 82 -25.74 -12.24 -17.35
C PRO A 82 -26.08 -11.45 -18.63
N PRO A 83 -26.66 -12.08 -19.67
CA PRO A 83 -27.20 -11.34 -20.81
C PRO A 83 -28.28 -10.36 -20.33
N GLU A 84 -28.31 -9.17 -20.91
CA GLU A 84 -29.41 -8.24 -20.69
C GLU A 84 -30.73 -8.94 -21.10
N GLU A 85 -31.68 -9.10 -20.17
CA GLU A 85 -33.00 -9.63 -20.52
C GLU A 85 -33.61 -8.66 -21.55
N ALA A 86 -33.81 -9.12 -22.79
CA ALA A 86 -34.49 -8.36 -23.82
C ALA A 86 -35.78 -7.74 -23.23
N PRO A 87 -36.10 -6.48 -23.55
CA PRO A 87 -37.22 -5.78 -22.95
C PRO A 87 -38.48 -6.63 -23.09
N LYS A 88 -39.10 -6.98 -21.95
CA LYS A 88 -40.35 -7.74 -21.88
C LYS A 88 -41.43 -6.96 -22.62
N SER A 89 -41.55 -7.19 -23.93
CA SER A 89 -42.71 -6.78 -24.69
C SER A 89 -43.91 -7.51 -24.10
N ARG A 90 -44.73 -6.76 -23.35
CA ARG A 90 -46.07 -7.16 -22.94
C ARG A 90 -46.83 -7.70 -24.14
N VAL A 91 -47.15 -8.99 -24.16
CA VAL A 91 -48.53 -9.48 -24.30
C VAL A 91 -48.63 -10.81 -23.55
N SER A 92 -49.71 -10.93 -22.78
CA SER A 92 -50.17 -12.09 -22.04
C SER A 92 -50.34 -13.35 -22.89
N GLU A 93 -49.67 -14.43 -22.52
CA GLU A 93 -50.20 -15.79 -22.69
C GLU A 93 -50.02 -16.58 -21.39
N ALA A 94 -50.69 -16.10 -20.35
CA ALA A 94 -51.03 -16.94 -19.22
C ALA A 94 -52.10 -17.93 -19.66
N SER A 95 -51.70 -19.09 -20.21
CA SER A 95 -52.51 -20.31 -20.27
C SER A 95 -51.70 -21.48 -20.85
N ARG A 96 -50.94 -22.16 -19.98
CA ARG A 96 -50.81 -23.63 -19.93
C ARG A 96 -49.87 -24.00 -18.79
N GLY A 97 -50.43 -24.67 -17.79
CA GLY A 97 -49.69 -25.19 -16.65
C GLY A 97 -48.64 -26.21 -17.09
N ILE A 98 -47.38 -25.78 -17.02
CA ILE A 98 -46.21 -26.67 -17.07
C ILE A 98 -45.38 -26.30 -15.83
N PRO A 99 -45.06 -27.24 -14.93
CA PRO A 99 -44.22 -26.94 -13.77
C PRO A 99 -42.81 -26.56 -14.25
N PRO A 100 -42.08 -25.70 -13.51
CA PRO A 100 -40.73 -25.34 -13.89
C PRO A 100 -39.84 -26.60 -13.88
N ARG A 101 -39.35 -27.00 -15.05
CA ARG A 101 -38.28 -28.00 -15.15
C ARG A 101 -37.05 -27.43 -14.46
N GLN A 102 -36.54 -28.13 -13.45
CA GLN A 102 -35.17 -27.92 -12.96
C GLN A 102 -34.22 -28.02 -14.16
N PRO A 103 -33.25 -27.10 -14.32
CA PRO A 103 -32.24 -27.27 -15.35
C PRO A 103 -31.34 -28.44 -14.92
N ALA A 104 -31.59 -29.60 -15.54
CA ALA A 104 -30.67 -30.71 -15.57
C ALA A 104 -29.34 -30.23 -16.16
N GLY A 105 -28.23 -30.77 -15.61
CA GLY A 105 -26.86 -30.43 -15.96
C GLY A 105 -26.68 -30.19 -17.45
N ARG A 106 -26.19 -28.99 -17.78
CA ARG A 106 -25.72 -28.63 -19.11
C ARG A 106 -24.24 -28.35 -19.02
N ASP A 107 -23.52 -29.06 -19.86
CA ASP A 107 -22.08 -29.04 -20.04
C ASP A 107 -21.51 -27.62 -20.18
N ASP A 108 -20.28 -27.49 -19.70
CA ASP A 108 -19.55 -26.27 -19.33
C ASP A 108 -19.07 -25.40 -20.51
N PHE A 109 -19.84 -25.32 -21.58
CA PHE A 109 -19.61 -24.41 -22.70
C PHE A 109 -20.87 -23.60 -22.99
N THR A 110 -21.10 -22.53 -22.24
CA THR A 110 -21.95 -21.44 -22.70
C THR A 110 -21.25 -20.73 -23.86
N PRO A 111 -21.82 -20.67 -25.08
CA PRO A 111 -21.20 -20.01 -26.23
C PRO A 111 -21.20 -18.47 -26.15
N SER A 112 -21.65 -17.87 -25.05
CA SER A 112 -21.65 -16.42 -24.85
C SER A 112 -20.62 -16.04 -23.79
N GLY A 113 -19.38 -15.80 -24.25
CA GLY A 113 -18.21 -15.39 -23.48
C GLY A 113 -18.31 -14.01 -22.80
N ARG A 114 -19.32 -13.80 -21.96
CA ARG A 114 -19.50 -12.59 -21.14
C ARG A 114 -18.81 -12.73 -19.78
N LYS A 115 -17.52 -13.06 -19.79
CA LYS A 115 -16.71 -13.13 -18.56
C LYS A 115 -15.85 -11.88 -18.47
N ILE A 116 -15.63 -11.38 -17.26
CA ILE A 116 -14.68 -10.30 -17.00
C ILE A 116 -13.77 -10.76 -15.88
N THR A 117 -12.45 -10.68 -16.11
CA THR A 117 -11.46 -10.90 -15.08
C THR A 117 -11.04 -9.56 -14.52
N PHE A 118 -11.13 -9.39 -13.20
CA PHE A 118 -10.71 -8.18 -12.52
C PHE A 118 -9.42 -8.42 -11.75
N ILE A 119 -8.53 -7.43 -11.78
CA ILE A 119 -7.35 -7.30 -10.94
C ILE A 119 -7.63 -6.18 -9.93
N ASP A 120 -7.78 -6.58 -8.68
CA ASP A 120 -7.95 -5.68 -7.54
C ASP A 120 -6.56 -5.24 -7.06
N THR A 121 -6.26 -3.94 -7.15
CA THR A 121 -4.98 -3.39 -6.70
C THR A 121 -5.16 -2.45 -5.52
N PRO A 122 -4.27 -2.51 -4.51
CA PRO A 122 -4.32 -1.60 -3.37
C PRO A 122 -4.09 -0.14 -3.77
N GLY A 123 -4.87 0.76 -3.16
CA GLY A 123 -4.83 2.20 -3.45
C GLY A 123 -3.71 2.97 -2.78
N HIS A 124 -3.12 2.43 -1.71
CA HIS A 124 -2.15 3.15 -0.89
C HIS A 124 -0.81 3.31 -1.64
N GLU A 125 -0.20 4.50 -1.54
CA GLU A 125 1.12 4.85 -2.08
C GLU A 125 2.19 3.76 -1.95
N ALA A 126 2.33 3.13 -0.78
CA ALA A 126 3.24 2.01 -0.48
C ALA A 126 3.17 0.86 -1.49
N PHE A 127 2.04 0.70 -2.19
CA PHE A 127 1.81 -0.35 -3.17
C PHE A 127 1.86 0.13 -4.63
N SER A 128 2.61 1.20 -4.92
CA SER A 128 2.79 1.73 -6.29
C SER A 128 3.30 0.65 -7.27
N ALA A 129 4.28 -0.15 -6.84
CA ALA A 129 4.79 -1.27 -7.63
C ALA A 129 3.68 -2.26 -8.03
N MET A 130 2.75 -2.56 -7.13
CA MET A 130 1.61 -3.44 -7.42
C MET A 130 0.65 -2.85 -8.45
N ARG A 131 0.36 -1.53 -8.36
CA ARG A 131 -0.48 -0.84 -9.36
C ARG A 131 0.16 -0.87 -10.75
N SER A 132 1.45 -0.58 -10.82
CA SER A 132 2.22 -0.64 -12.06
C SER A 132 2.22 -2.04 -12.68
N ARG A 133 2.34 -3.09 -11.86
CA ARG A 133 2.26 -4.49 -12.31
C ARG A 133 0.87 -4.84 -12.82
N GLY A 134 -0.19 -4.56 -12.06
CA GLY A 134 -1.57 -4.79 -12.49
C GLY A 134 -1.90 -4.10 -13.81
N ALA A 135 -1.47 -2.85 -13.97
CA ALA A 135 -1.66 -2.10 -15.21
C ALA A 135 -0.93 -2.70 -16.43
N LYS A 136 0.24 -3.31 -16.26
CA LYS A 136 0.97 -3.94 -17.38
C LYS A 136 0.30 -5.22 -17.89
N VAL A 137 -0.51 -5.86 -17.05
CA VAL A 137 -1.11 -7.17 -17.33
C VAL A 137 -2.55 -7.04 -17.83
N ALA A 138 -3.24 -5.95 -17.48
CA ALA A 138 -4.61 -5.69 -17.88
C ALA A 138 -4.74 -5.22 -19.33
N ASP A 139 -5.92 -5.44 -19.89
CA ASP A 139 -6.36 -4.93 -21.20
C ASP A 139 -7.04 -3.56 -21.05
N ILE A 140 -7.82 -3.40 -19.97
CA ILE A 140 -8.64 -2.22 -19.68
C ILE A 140 -8.35 -1.74 -18.26
N ALA A 141 -8.32 -0.43 -18.05
CA ALA A 141 -8.27 0.18 -16.73
C ALA A 141 -9.62 0.83 -16.38
N VAL A 142 -10.14 0.50 -15.19
CA VAL A 142 -11.24 1.24 -14.58
C VAL A 142 -10.68 2.18 -13.52
N LEU A 143 -10.75 3.49 -13.79
CA LEU A 143 -10.32 4.53 -12.87
C LEU A 143 -11.48 4.93 -11.96
N VAL A 144 -11.37 4.58 -10.68
CA VAL A 144 -12.39 4.79 -9.67
C VAL A 144 -12.15 6.08 -8.90
N ILE A 145 -13.15 6.97 -8.90
CA ILE A 145 -13.07 8.28 -8.26
C ILE A 145 -14.34 8.54 -7.46
N ALA A 146 -14.20 8.82 -6.16
CA ALA A 146 -15.34 9.20 -5.35
C ALA A 146 -15.87 10.58 -5.77
N GLY A 147 -17.18 10.66 -6.01
CA GLY A 147 -17.86 11.89 -6.40
C GLY A 147 -17.76 13.01 -5.37
N GLU A 148 -17.56 12.69 -4.09
CA GLU A 148 -17.42 13.67 -3.00
C GLU A 148 -15.97 14.22 -2.86
N GLU A 149 -14.97 13.43 -3.25
CA GLU A 149 -13.55 13.73 -3.00
C GLU A 149 -12.80 14.26 -4.21
N GLY A 150 -13.21 13.86 -5.42
CA GLY A 150 -12.58 14.25 -6.68
C GLY A 150 -11.18 13.67 -6.88
N VAL A 151 -10.36 14.35 -7.68
CA VAL A 151 -9.03 13.88 -8.06
C VAL A 151 -8.03 14.10 -6.92
N LYS A 152 -7.36 13.04 -6.48
CA LYS A 152 -6.33 13.04 -5.42
C LYS A 152 -4.93 12.74 -6.00
N PRO A 153 -3.83 12.97 -5.25
CA PRO A 153 -2.48 12.64 -5.72
C PRO A 153 -2.32 11.20 -6.21
N GLN A 154 -2.89 10.21 -5.50
CA GLN A 154 -2.87 8.81 -5.92
C GLN A 154 -3.70 8.56 -7.20
N THR A 155 -4.75 9.34 -7.45
CA THR A 155 -5.49 9.31 -8.72
C THR A 155 -4.60 9.77 -9.87
N LYS A 156 -3.80 10.83 -9.69
CA LYS A 156 -2.84 11.31 -10.70
C LYS A 156 -1.76 10.26 -11.00
N GLU A 157 -1.29 9.58 -9.96
CA GLU A 157 -0.35 8.46 -10.10
C GLU A 157 -0.98 7.31 -10.90
N ALA A 158 -2.21 6.91 -10.57
CA ALA A 158 -2.95 5.90 -11.33
C ALA A 158 -3.11 6.29 -12.81
N ILE A 159 -3.47 7.55 -13.09
CA ILE A 159 -3.52 8.11 -14.45
C ILE A 159 -2.18 7.98 -15.16
N SER A 160 -1.06 8.25 -14.48
CA SER A 160 0.28 8.08 -15.03
C SER A 160 0.58 6.63 -15.41
N HIS A 161 0.20 5.66 -14.58
CA HIS A 161 0.39 4.23 -14.89
C HIS A 161 -0.45 3.79 -16.09
N ILE A 162 -1.72 4.22 -16.15
CA ILE A 162 -2.63 3.95 -17.27
C ILE A 162 -2.03 4.49 -18.58
N LYS A 163 -1.60 5.75 -18.60
CA LYS A 163 -1.00 6.40 -19.77
C LYS A 163 0.30 5.70 -20.21
N LYS A 164 1.17 5.33 -19.26
CA LYS A 164 2.42 4.61 -19.56
C LYS A 164 2.19 3.20 -20.12
N ALA A 165 1.15 2.51 -19.64
CA ALA A 165 0.78 1.18 -20.13
C ALA A 165 -0.01 1.23 -21.45
N GLY A 166 -0.61 2.38 -21.79
CA GLY A 166 -1.39 2.56 -23.02
C GLY A 166 -2.72 1.80 -22.98
N LEU A 167 -3.36 1.74 -21.82
CA LEU A 167 -4.60 1.00 -21.60
C LEU A 167 -5.82 1.78 -22.07
N ALA A 168 -6.81 1.06 -22.62
CA ALA A 168 -8.16 1.59 -22.74
C ALA A 168 -8.71 1.91 -21.35
N THR A 169 -9.35 3.06 -21.17
CA THR A 169 -9.74 3.56 -19.85
C THR A 169 -11.23 3.80 -19.78
N ILE A 170 -11.83 3.42 -18.65
CA ILE A 170 -13.21 3.75 -18.28
C ILE A 170 -13.16 4.46 -16.93
N VAL A 171 -13.90 5.55 -16.77
CA VAL A 171 -13.99 6.27 -15.49
C VAL A 171 -15.25 5.84 -14.74
N ALA A 172 -15.09 5.32 -13.53
CA ALA A 172 -16.20 5.00 -12.63
C ALA A 172 -16.27 6.05 -11.51
N ILE A 173 -17.29 6.90 -11.53
CA ILE A 173 -17.53 7.90 -10.48
C ILE A 173 -18.38 7.25 -9.39
N THR A 174 -17.79 6.97 -8.23
CA THR A 174 -18.41 6.23 -7.13
C THR A 174 -19.08 7.14 -6.10
N LYS A 175 -19.82 6.53 -5.16
CA LYS A 175 -20.51 7.19 -4.03
C LYS A 175 -21.54 8.24 -4.48
N THR A 176 -22.15 8.03 -5.64
CA THR A 176 -23.15 8.94 -6.24
C THR A 176 -24.49 8.93 -5.52
N ASP A 177 -24.68 7.99 -4.58
CA ASP A 177 -25.80 7.95 -3.64
C ASP A 177 -25.73 9.04 -2.57
N LYS A 178 -24.55 9.63 -2.33
CA LYS A 178 -24.37 10.66 -1.32
C LYS A 178 -24.81 12.03 -1.85
N PRO A 179 -25.50 12.86 -1.04
CA PRO A 179 -25.93 14.20 -1.45
C PRO A 179 -24.74 15.15 -1.70
N ALA A 180 -23.58 14.88 -1.11
CA ALA A 180 -22.36 15.66 -1.32
C ALA A 180 -21.62 15.32 -2.62
N ALA A 181 -22.04 14.29 -3.36
CA ALA A 181 -21.37 13.87 -4.59
C ALA A 181 -21.53 14.91 -5.70
N GLN A 182 -20.42 15.25 -6.36
CA GLN A 182 -20.39 16.24 -7.46
C GLN A 182 -19.74 15.63 -8.72
N PRO A 183 -20.44 14.73 -9.45
CA PRO A 183 -19.88 14.06 -10.63
C PRO A 183 -19.36 15.03 -11.70
N GLU A 184 -20.05 16.14 -11.92
CA GLU A 184 -19.65 17.14 -12.92
C GLU A 184 -18.34 17.86 -12.56
N LYS A 185 -18.08 18.05 -11.26
CA LYS A 185 -16.80 18.58 -10.79
C LYS A 185 -15.67 17.58 -11.05
N VAL A 186 -15.89 16.29 -10.75
CA VAL A 186 -14.90 15.24 -11.03
C VAL A 186 -14.51 15.19 -12.51
N LYS A 187 -15.48 15.28 -13.42
CA LYS A 187 -15.22 15.33 -14.87
C LYS A 187 -14.39 16.55 -15.28
N THR A 188 -14.63 17.69 -14.63
CA THR A 188 -13.86 18.93 -14.85
C THR A 188 -12.42 18.76 -14.36
N ASP A 189 -12.23 18.22 -13.15
CA ASP A 189 -10.90 17.96 -12.57
C ASP A 189 -10.10 16.96 -13.42
N LEU A 190 -10.74 15.93 -13.95
CA LEU A 190 -10.11 14.96 -14.86
C LEU A 190 -9.61 15.60 -16.17
N SER A 191 -10.39 16.53 -16.70
CA SER A 191 -10.03 17.26 -17.92
C SER A 191 -8.74 18.06 -17.72
N ALA A 192 -8.54 18.65 -16.52
CA ALA A 192 -7.31 19.35 -16.17
C ALA A 192 -6.08 18.43 -16.10
N GLU A 193 -6.26 17.14 -15.76
CA GLU A 193 -5.21 16.12 -15.77
C GLU A 193 -5.03 15.43 -17.15
N GLY A 194 -5.72 15.94 -18.17
CA GLY A 194 -5.67 15.45 -19.54
C GLY A 194 -6.30 14.07 -19.71
N LEU A 195 -7.35 13.75 -18.94
CA LEU A 195 -8.33 12.71 -19.26
C LEU A 195 -9.66 13.38 -19.56
N ILE A 196 -10.05 13.42 -20.84
CA ILE A 196 -11.28 14.07 -21.26
C ILE A 196 -12.34 12.99 -21.44
N VAL A 197 -13.44 13.10 -20.67
CA VAL A 197 -14.56 12.17 -20.78
C VAL A 197 -15.48 12.49 -21.96
N GLU A 198 -16.22 11.51 -22.46
CA GLU A 198 -17.14 11.65 -23.61
C GLU A 198 -18.13 12.81 -23.44
N SER A 199 -18.73 12.94 -22.26
CA SER A 199 -19.67 14.04 -21.94
C SER A 199 -19.04 15.45 -22.00
N ARG A 200 -17.72 15.55 -22.13
CA ARG A 200 -16.95 16.80 -22.30
C ARG A 200 -16.26 16.87 -23.67
N GLY A 201 -16.66 16.03 -24.63
CA GLY A 201 -16.09 16.00 -25.98
C GLY A 201 -14.80 15.20 -26.11
N GLY A 202 -14.49 14.33 -25.14
CA GLY A 202 -13.38 13.38 -25.21
C GLY A 202 -13.79 12.00 -25.71
N ASP A 203 -12.92 11.02 -25.49
CA ASP A 203 -13.04 9.63 -25.95
C ASP A 203 -13.14 8.62 -24.80
N ILE A 204 -13.08 9.09 -23.55
CA ILE A 204 -13.09 8.22 -22.37
C ILE A 204 -14.51 8.09 -21.82
N PRO A 205 -15.12 6.89 -21.84
CA PRO A 205 -16.44 6.68 -21.26
C PRO A 205 -16.41 6.87 -19.74
N SER A 206 -17.50 7.43 -19.20
CA SER A 206 -17.66 7.64 -17.76
C SER A 206 -19.01 7.14 -17.27
N VAL A 207 -19.02 6.33 -16.21
CA VAL A 207 -20.24 5.76 -15.60
C VAL A 207 -20.34 6.21 -14.15
N ASN A 208 -21.54 6.64 -13.75
CA ASN A 208 -21.86 6.99 -12.36
C ASN A 208 -22.31 5.74 -11.62
N VAL A 209 -21.62 5.37 -10.56
CA VAL A 209 -21.88 4.12 -9.83
C VAL A 209 -22.10 4.34 -8.34
N SER A 210 -22.88 3.46 -7.74
CA SER A 210 -23.05 3.35 -6.29
C SER A 210 -22.92 1.90 -5.86
N SER A 211 -21.84 1.57 -5.16
CA SER A 211 -21.63 0.23 -4.61
C SER A 211 -22.62 -0.13 -3.49
N LYS A 212 -23.35 0.85 -2.94
CA LYS A 212 -24.33 0.65 -1.87
C LYS A 212 -25.70 0.30 -2.42
N THR A 213 -26.14 1.01 -3.47
CA THR A 213 -27.46 0.81 -4.08
C THR A 213 -27.41 -0.13 -5.29
N GLY A 214 -26.23 -0.37 -5.84
CA GLY A 214 -26.04 -1.12 -7.09
C GLY A 214 -26.24 -0.30 -8.35
N GLN A 215 -26.63 0.98 -8.23
CA GLN A 215 -26.90 1.83 -9.37
C GLN A 215 -25.66 1.98 -10.25
N GLY A 216 -25.84 1.82 -11.57
CA GLY A 216 -24.80 1.99 -12.59
C GLY A 216 -23.75 0.88 -12.66
N VAL A 217 -23.81 -0.14 -11.80
CA VAL A 217 -22.84 -1.24 -11.84
C VAL A 217 -23.04 -2.11 -13.09
N ASP A 218 -24.28 -2.44 -13.43
CA ASP A 218 -24.57 -3.22 -14.65
C ASP A 218 -24.12 -2.45 -15.90
N GLU A 219 -24.40 -1.14 -15.96
CA GLU A 219 -23.93 -0.24 -17.03
C GLU A 219 -22.39 -0.24 -17.14
N LEU A 220 -21.68 -0.25 -16.01
CA LEU A 220 -20.21 -0.33 -16.00
C LEU A 220 -19.72 -1.67 -16.58
N LEU A 221 -20.36 -2.80 -16.24
CA LEU A 221 -19.99 -4.12 -16.75
C LEU A 221 -20.24 -4.22 -18.26
N GLU A 222 -21.37 -3.70 -18.72
CA GLU A 222 -21.70 -3.60 -20.16
C GLU A 222 -20.69 -2.73 -20.91
N MET A 223 -20.33 -1.57 -20.36
CA MET A 223 -19.32 -0.69 -20.94
C MET A 223 -17.95 -1.36 -21.06
N ILE A 224 -17.55 -2.15 -20.05
CA ILE A 224 -16.30 -2.92 -20.08
C ILE A 224 -16.31 -3.92 -21.24
N LEU A 225 -17.41 -4.65 -21.42
CA LEU A 225 -17.53 -5.63 -22.51
C LEU A 225 -17.51 -4.95 -23.88
N LEU A 226 -18.21 -3.82 -24.04
CA LEU A 226 -18.22 -3.04 -25.27
C LEU A 226 -16.81 -2.55 -25.65
N VAL A 227 -16.08 -1.98 -24.68
CA VAL A 227 -14.68 -1.55 -24.89
C VAL A 227 -13.77 -2.73 -25.24
N ALA A 228 -14.01 -3.90 -24.63
CA ALA A 228 -13.25 -5.13 -24.93
C ALA A 228 -13.51 -5.64 -26.36
N GLU A 229 -14.77 -5.62 -26.81
CA GLU A 229 -15.14 -6.00 -28.18
C GLU A 229 -14.49 -5.08 -29.22
N MET A 230 -14.50 -3.77 -28.98
CA MET A 230 -13.79 -2.80 -29.82
C MET A 230 -12.27 -3.04 -29.86
N GLY A 231 -11.71 -3.55 -28.75
CA GLY A 231 -10.30 -3.92 -28.64
C GLY A 231 -9.90 -5.20 -29.39
N ASN A 232 -10.87 -5.99 -29.87
CA ASN A 232 -10.68 -7.27 -30.56
C ASN A 232 -9.74 -8.22 -29.78
N LEU A 233 -10.07 -8.46 -28.50
CA LEU A 233 -9.29 -9.33 -27.62
C LEU A 233 -9.48 -10.80 -28.02
N VAL A 234 -8.46 -11.37 -28.67
CA VAL A 234 -8.44 -12.79 -29.08
C VAL A 234 -7.34 -13.57 -28.36
N ALA A 235 -7.52 -14.88 -28.22
CA ALA A 235 -6.53 -15.80 -27.69
C ALA A 235 -6.40 -17.04 -28.57
N ASP A 236 -5.25 -17.71 -28.50
CA ASP A 236 -5.08 -19.03 -29.09
C ASP A 236 -4.98 -20.09 -27.98
N PRO A 237 -6.05 -20.90 -27.75
CA PRO A 237 -6.03 -21.96 -26.75
C PRO A 237 -5.05 -23.10 -27.04
N SER A 238 -4.57 -23.22 -28.29
CA SER A 238 -3.68 -24.31 -28.71
C SER A 238 -2.21 -24.07 -28.38
N LYS A 239 -1.83 -22.83 -28.06
CA LYS A 239 -0.46 -22.50 -27.66
C LYS A 239 -0.13 -23.10 -26.29
N PRO A 240 1.16 -23.33 -26.01
CA PRO A 240 1.61 -23.62 -24.65
C PRO A 240 1.14 -22.52 -23.70
N ALA A 241 0.59 -22.92 -22.55
CA ALA A 241 0.07 -21.95 -21.59
C ALA A 241 1.17 -21.05 -21.07
N SER A 242 0.89 -19.75 -21.03
CA SER A 242 1.81 -18.77 -20.47
C SER A 242 1.05 -17.61 -19.85
N GLY A 243 1.73 -16.85 -19.00
CA GLY A 243 1.12 -15.72 -18.34
C GLY A 243 2.02 -15.05 -17.33
N VAL A 244 1.40 -14.44 -16.32
CA VAL A 244 2.09 -13.66 -15.29
C VAL A 244 1.71 -14.14 -13.89
N ILE A 245 2.68 -14.11 -12.97
CA ILE A 245 2.46 -14.32 -11.53
C ILE A 245 1.83 -13.06 -10.95
N ILE A 246 0.60 -13.19 -10.45
CA ILE A 246 -0.13 -12.09 -9.81
C ILE A 246 0.29 -11.92 -8.36
N GLU A 247 0.34 -13.02 -7.60
CA GLU A 247 0.70 -13.00 -6.19
C GLU A 247 1.31 -14.34 -5.79
N SER A 248 2.18 -14.34 -4.77
CA SER A 248 2.83 -15.54 -4.24
C SER A 248 2.70 -15.60 -2.73
N CYS A 249 2.42 -16.79 -2.21
CA CYS A 249 2.27 -17.05 -0.78
C CYS A 249 2.96 -18.36 -0.40
N ARG A 250 3.44 -18.45 0.84
CA ARG A 250 3.93 -19.69 1.43
C ARG A 250 2.92 -20.16 2.47
N ASP A 251 2.16 -21.20 2.13
CA ASP A 251 1.23 -21.83 3.05
C ASP A 251 2.00 -22.79 3.97
N PRO A 252 1.87 -22.68 5.31
CA PRO A 252 2.59 -23.55 6.25
C PRO A 252 2.30 -25.05 6.09
N LEU A 253 1.12 -25.41 5.59
CA LEU A 253 0.66 -26.79 5.42
C LEU A 253 0.83 -27.28 3.99
N ARG A 254 0.58 -26.40 3.01
CA ARG A 254 0.52 -26.75 1.59
C ARG A 254 1.82 -26.45 0.83
N GLY A 255 2.72 -25.68 1.43
CA GLY A 255 3.98 -25.25 0.81
C GLY A 255 3.81 -24.01 -0.07
N PRO A 256 4.70 -23.80 -1.06
CA PRO A 256 4.64 -22.63 -1.93
C PRO A 256 3.40 -22.67 -2.83
N THR A 257 2.72 -21.53 -2.88
CA THR A 257 1.52 -21.28 -3.67
C THR A 257 1.70 -20.01 -4.48
N ALA A 258 1.05 -19.96 -5.65
CA ALA A 258 1.04 -18.75 -6.47
C ALA A 258 -0.30 -18.59 -7.18
N THR A 259 -0.72 -17.34 -7.34
CA THR A 259 -1.84 -16.95 -8.20
C THR A 259 -1.30 -16.60 -9.58
N LEU A 260 -1.68 -17.37 -10.59
CA LEU A 260 -1.28 -17.20 -11.98
C LEU A 260 -2.44 -16.58 -12.75
N LEU A 261 -2.16 -15.58 -13.58
CA LEU A 261 -3.07 -15.15 -14.64
C LEU A 261 -2.60 -15.73 -15.97
N ILE A 262 -3.49 -16.42 -16.66
CA ILE A 262 -3.22 -17.05 -17.96
C ILE A 262 -3.44 -16.02 -19.07
N GLN A 263 -2.43 -15.78 -19.91
CA GLN A 263 -2.51 -14.85 -21.04
C GLN A 263 -2.65 -15.55 -22.39
N GLU A 264 -2.13 -16.76 -22.52
CA GLU A 264 -2.20 -17.58 -23.74
C GLU A 264 -2.35 -19.05 -23.34
N GLY A 265 -3.00 -19.85 -24.20
CA GLY A 265 -3.13 -21.30 -24.01
C GLY A 265 -4.07 -21.73 -22.87
N ALA A 266 -4.01 -23.02 -22.56
CA ALA A 266 -4.74 -23.66 -21.47
C ALA A 266 -3.81 -24.55 -20.63
N ILE A 267 -4.01 -24.56 -19.32
CA ILE A 267 -3.17 -25.29 -18.35
C ILE A 267 -4.00 -26.34 -17.61
N LYS A 268 -3.36 -27.45 -17.25
CA LYS A 268 -3.94 -28.60 -16.56
C LYS A 268 -3.03 -29.06 -15.39
N PRO A 269 -3.57 -29.80 -14.41
CA PRO A 269 -2.73 -30.48 -13.44
C PRO A 269 -1.75 -31.42 -14.16
N LYS A 270 -0.55 -31.57 -13.59
CA LYS A 270 0.64 -32.27 -14.13
C LYS A 270 1.45 -31.50 -15.17
N ASP A 271 0.98 -30.34 -15.64
CA ASP A 271 1.82 -29.48 -16.48
C ASP A 271 3.04 -28.98 -15.69
N ILE A 272 4.18 -28.87 -16.38
CA ILE A 272 5.42 -28.34 -15.80
C ILE A 272 5.44 -26.85 -16.07
N VAL A 273 5.44 -26.04 -15.01
CA VAL A 273 5.52 -24.59 -15.08
C VAL A 273 6.96 -24.16 -14.83
N LEU A 274 7.46 -23.30 -15.71
CA LEU A 274 8.74 -22.62 -15.58
C LEU A 274 8.51 -21.12 -15.42
N THR A 275 9.13 -20.54 -14.40
CA THR A 275 9.25 -19.10 -14.17
C THR A 275 10.71 -18.68 -14.25
N GLU A 276 11.03 -17.40 -14.03
CA GLU A 276 12.44 -16.98 -13.98
C GLU A 276 13.14 -17.42 -12.70
N SER A 277 12.40 -17.49 -11.59
CA SER A 277 12.91 -17.80 -10.26
C SER A 277 12.81 -19.29 -9.87
N THR A 278 11.77 -19.99 -10.33
CA THR A 278 11.48 -21.37 -9.93
C THR A 278 10.82 -22.20 -11.05
N CYS A 279 10.68 -23.49 -10.82
CA CYS A 279 9.89 -24.39 -11.65
C CYS A 279 9.17 -25.43 -10.79
N GLY A 280 8.22 -26.15 -11.39
CA GLY A 280 7.63 -27.31 -10.74
C GLY A 280 6.47 -27.91 -11.51
N VAL A 281 5.97 -29.03 -11.00
CA VAL A 281 4.83 -29.74 -11.58
C VAL A 281 3.58 -29.30 -10.84
N ILE A 282 2.59 -28.79 -11.56
CA ILE A 282 1.34 -28.35 -10.96
C ILE A 282 0.57 -29.56 -10.43
N LYS A 283 0.45 -29.68 -9.10
CA LYS A 283 -0.25 -30.79 -8.44
C LYS A 283 -1.74 -30.52 -8.34
N ARG A 284 -2.11 -29.26 -8.12
CA ARG A 284 -3.49 -28.82 -7.89
C ARG A 284 -3.67 -27.39 -8.37
N MET A 285 -4.84 -27.11 -8.93
CA MET A 285 -5.28 -25.79 -9.33
C MET A 285 -6.64 -25.49 -8.73
N GLU A 286 -6.85 -24.26 -8.29
CA GLU A 286 -8.10 -23.75 -7.75
C GLU A 286 -8.47 -22.45 -8.47
N ASN A 287 -9.77 -22.24 -8.69
CA ASN A 287 -10.25 -20.93 -9.11
C ASN A 287 -10.22 -19.94 -7.93
N TRP A 288 -10.56 -18.68 -8.19
CA TRP A 288 -10.61 -17.62 -7.16
C TRP A 288 -11.61 -17.89 -6.00
N GLN A 289 -12.55 -18.83 -6.17
CA GLN A 289 -13.50 -19.26 -5.14
C GLN A 289 -13.01 -20.49 -4.34
N GLY A 290 -11.81 -21.02 -4.63
CA GLY A 290 -11.27 -22.22 -4.00
C GLY A 290 -11.80 -23.55 -4.58
N LYS A 291 -12.60 -23.51 -5.65
CA LYS A 291 -13.07 -24.71 -6.34
C LYS A 291 -11.93 -25.29 -7.20
N MET A 292 -11.72 -26.60 -7.10
CA MET A 292 -10.72 -27.30 -7.91
C MET A 292 -11.02 -27.18 -9.41
N LEU A 293 -9.96 -27.05 -10.20
CA LEU A 293 -10.03 -26.99 -11.67
C LEU A 293 -9.23 -28.12 -12.31
N GLU A 294 -9.82 -28.77 -13.30
CA GLU A 294 -9.13 -29.76 -14.16
C GLU A 294 -8.47 -29.11 -15.38
N THR A 295 -8.97 -27.95 -15.79
CA THR A 295 -8.40 -27.14 -16.87
C THR A 295 -8.71 -25.68 -16.58
N ALA A 296 -7.76 -24.80 -16.88
CA ALA A 296 -7.95 -23.36 -16.83
C ALA A 296 -7.51 -22.73 -18.14
N THR A 297 -8.22 -21.67 -18.54
CA THR A 297 -8.10 -21.08 -19.88
C THR A 297 -7.71 -19.61 -19.80
N THR A 298 -7.49 -18.98 -20.95
CA THR A 298 -7.02 -17.61 -21.06
C THR A 298 -7.88 -16.61 -20.27
N SER A 299 -7.22 -15.61 -19.70
CA SER A 299 -7.76 -14.58 -18.80
C SER A 299 -8.25 -15.12 -17.46
N GLN A 300 -8.25 -16.43 -17.20
CA GLN A 300 -8.68 -16.99 -15.91
C GLN A 300 -7.54 -16.89 -14.88
N PRO A 301 -7.80 -16.32 -13.68
CA PRO A 301 -6.86 -16.40 -12.57
C PRO A 301 -7.01 -17.74 -11.85
N ILE A 302 -5.89 -18.38 -11.55
CA ILE A 302 -5.83 -19.66 -10.83
C ILE A 302 -4.82 -19.62 -9.70
N SER A 303 -5.17 -20.23 -8.57
CA SER A 303 -4.22 -20.54 -7.50
C SER A 303 -3.63 -21.93 -7.75
N VAL A 304 -2.30 -22.05 -7.74
CA VAL A 304 -1.60 -23.31 -8.01
C VAL A 304 -0.72 -23.76 -6.87
N LEU A 305 -0.54 -25.08 -6.80
CA LEU A 305 0.36 -25.78 -5.89
C LEU A 305 1.27 -26.72 -6.65
N GLY A 306 2.50 -26.87 -6.17
CA GLY A 306 3.47 -27.85 -6.70
C GLY A 306 4.73 -27.25 -7.32
N LEU A 307 4.88 -25.92 -7.27
CA LEU A 307 6.15 -25.26 -7.51
C LEU A 307 7.17 -25.65 -6.44
N GLU A 308 8.46 -25.68 -6.79
CA GLU A 308 9.52 -26.01 -5.83
C GLU A 308 9.72 -24.89 -4.79
N GLU A 309 9.60 -23.63 -5.23
CA GLU A 309 9.67 -22.43 -4.38
C GLU A 309 8.53 -21.46 -4.74
N ALA A 310 8.32 -20.43 -3.91
CA ALA A 310 7.37 -19.37 -4.23
C ALA A 310 7.99 -18.45 -5.30
N PRO A 311 7.39 -18.30 -6.50
CA PRO A 311 7.94 -17.48 -7.56
C PRO A 311 7.88 -15.99 -7.20
N LEU A 312 8.74 -15.16 -7.82
CA LEU A 312 8.65 -13.71 -7.65
C LEU A 312 7.38 -13.15 -8.31
N VAL A 313 6.82 -12.11 -7.70
CA VAL A 313 5.59 -11.46 -8.16
C VAL A 313 5.85 -10.67 -9.45
N GLY A 314 4.98 -10.84 -10.45
CA GLY A 314 5.09 -10.19 -11.76
C GLY A 314 6.00 -10.90 -12.76
N GLU A 315 6.62 -12.03 -12.40
CA GLU A 315 7.37 -12.84 -13.35
C GLU A 315 6.46 -13.43 -14.42
N LYS A 316 7.03 -13.63 -15.62
CA LYS A 316 6.38 -14.42 -16.66
C LYS A 316 6.58 -15.90 -16.38
N TRP A 317 5.56 -16.68 -16.68
CA TRP A 317 5.61 -18.13 -16.60
C TRP A 317 5.16 -18.76 -17.91
N GLN A 318 5.63 -19.98 -18.16
CA GLN A 318 5.24 -20.77 -19.32
C GLN A 318 5.25 -22.26 -18.99
N VAL A 319 4.38 -23.01 -19.67
CA VAL A 319 4.40 -24.48 -19.63
C VAL A 319 5.52 -25.00 -20.52
N VAL A 320 6.27 -25.95 -20.00
CA VAL A 320 7.36 -26.64 -20.69
C VAL A 320 7.17 -28.14 -20.62
N THR A 321 7.88 -28.88 -21.46
CA THR A 321 7.75 -30.35 -21.56
C THR A 321 8.79 -31.11 -20.73
N ASP A 322 9.88 -30.46 -20.34
CA ASP A 322 11.03 -31.09 -19.69
C ASP A 322 11.37 -30.35 -18.39
N ILE A 323 11.30 -31.07 -17.28
CA ILE A 323 11.53 -30.52 -15.94
C ILE A 323 13.02 -30.33 -15.62
N ASP A 324 13.91 -31.12 -16.20
CA ASP A 324 15.35 -31.03 -15.94
C ASP A 324 15.92 -29.81 -16.66
N LEU A 325 15.49 -29.56 -17.90
CA LEU A 325 15.80 -28.33 -18.62
C LEU A 325 15.21 -27.09 -17.91
N ALA A 326 14.02 -27.21 -17.31
CA ALA A 326 13.40 -26.15 -16.54
C ALA A 326 14.23 -25.78 -15.29
N ARG A 327 14.67 -26.79 -14.53
CA ARG A 327 15.52 -26.62 -13.34
C ARG A 327 16.86 -25.99 -13.66
N GLU A 328 17.47 -26.33 -14.79
CA GLU A 328 18.73 -25.71 -15.21
C GLU A 328 18.53 -24.21 -15.50
N LYS A 329 17.46 -23.87 -16.24
CA LYS A 329 17.14 -22.49 -16.61
C LYS A 329 16.79 -21.59 -15.41
N SER A 330 16.03 -22.11 -14.43
CA SER A 330 15.67 -21.34 -13.23
C SER A 330 16.89 -21.06 -12.33
N LYS A 331 17.77 -22.06 -12.14
CA LYS A 331 19.00 -21.92 -11.32
C LYS A 331 19.98 -20.88 -11.87
N GLN A 332 20.16 -20.80 -13.19
CA GLN A 332 21.12 -19.87 -13.81
C GLN A 332 20.76 -18.38 -13.61
N LYS A 333 19.47 -18.06 -13.53
CA LYS A 333 19.00 -16.68 -13.32
C LYS A 333 18.75 -16.33 -11.85
N GLY A 334 18.26 -17.28 -11.03
CA GLY A 334 18.11 -17.08 -9.59
C GLY A 334 19.42 -16.70 -8.89
N LEU A 335 20.55 -17.31 -9.30
CA LEU A 335 21.88 -16.94 -8.81
C LEU A 335 22.30 -15.50 -9.15
N ARG A 336 21.79 -14.93 -10.26
CA ARG A 336 22.13 -13.58 -10.73
C ARG A 336 21.39 -12.50 -9.94
N GLU A 337 20.15 -12.79 -9.56
CA GLU A 337 19.32 -11.98 -8.64
C GLU A 337 19.85 -12.04 -7.20
N GLN A 338 20.18 -13.24 -6.70
CA GLN A 338 20.81 -13.41 -5.38
C GLN A 338 22.16 -12.68 -5.28
N LYS A 339 23.00 -12.72 -6.33
CA LYS A 339 24.24 -11.93 -6.39
C LYS A 339 24.02 -10.42 -6.45
N LYS A 340 22.89 -9.95 -6.99
CA LYS A 340 22.50 -8.53 -6.96
C LYS A 340 22.05 -8.10 -5.56
N ARG A 341 21.24 -8.92 -4.88
CA ARG A 341 20.83 -8.69 -3.49
C ARG A 341 22.02 -8.73 -2.53
N ALA A 342 22.91 -9.71 -2.67
CA ALA A 342 24.13 -9.82 -1.86
C ALA A 342 25.15 -8.69 -2.11
N ARG A 343 25.13 -8.02 -3.27
CA ARG A 343 25.96 -6.84 -3.56
C ARG A 343 25.36 -5.52 -3.08
N ALA A 344 24.06 -5.49 -2.75
CA ALA A 344 23.36 -4.25 -2.42
C ALA A 344 23.51 -3.82 -0.95
N GLU A 345 24.09 -4.65 -0.08
CA GLU A 345 24.24 -4.33 1.35
C GLU A 345 25.67 -4.50 1.83
N VAL A 346 26.53 -3.58 1.40
CA VAL A 346 27.57 -3.08 2.31
C VAL A 346 27.12 -1.68 2.68
N ILE A 347 26.20 -1.60 3.64
CA ILE A 347 25.89 -0.31 4.26
C ILE A 347 27.16 0.07 5.02
N GLU A 348 27.84 1.13 4.58
CA GLU A 348 28.90 1.76 5.34
C GLU A 348 28.37 2.03 6.75
N SER A 349 28.88 1.27 7.71
CA SER A 349 28.56 1.46 9.11
C SER A 349 29.25 2.75 9.54
N ASN A 350 28.52 3.87 9.47
CA ASN A 350 28.91 5.04 10.25
C ASN A 350 28.77 4.65 11.73
N PRO A 351 29.87 4.56 12.51
CA PRO A 351 29.82 4.07 13.89
C PRO A 351 28.95 4.91 14.83
N GLU A 352 28.60 6.14 14.41
CA GLU A 352 27.81 7.09 15.19
C GLU A 352 26.30 6.89 15.09
N LYS A 353 25.80 6.13 14.09
CA LYS A 353 24.35 5.91 13.92
C LYS A 353 23.87 4.75 14.78
N LYS A 354 22.76 4.95 15.50
CA LYS A 354 22.08 3.86 16.21
C LYS A 354 21.40 2.94 15.20
N ILE A 355 21.42 1.64 15.44
CA ILE A 355 20.85 0.66 14.49
C ILE A 355 19.60 0.03 15.11
N LEU A 356 18.49 0.09 14.38
CA LEU A 356 17.29 -0.69 14.69
C LEU A 356 17.26 -1.91 13.78
N ASN A 357 17.53 -3.09 14.34
CA ASN A 357 17.41 -4.36 13.62
C ASN A 357 15.96 -4.85 13.65
N ILE A 358 15.41 -5.19 12.49
CA ILE A 358 14.09 -5.82 12.38
C ILE A 358 14.14 -7.08 11.51
N ILE A 359 13.25 -8.02 11.82
CA ILE A 359 12.87 -9.15 10.96
C ILE A 359 11.44 -8.90 10.52
N LEU A 360 11.17 -8.98 9.23
CA LEU A 360 9.87 -8.69 8.63
C LEU A 360 9.23 -9.99 8.14
N LYS A 361 8.00 -10.26 8.57
CA LYS A 361 7.19 -11.39 8.09
C LYS A 361 5.89 -10.89 7.48
N SER A 362 5.50 -11.45 6.34
CA SER A 362 4.23 -11.12 5.67
C SER A 362 3.50 -12.37 5.19
N ASP A 363 2.18 -12.29 5.05
CA ASP A 363 1.34 -13.32 4.41
C ASP A 363 1.65 -13.53 2.91
N PHE A 364 1.91 -12.44 2.19
CA PHE A 364 2.17 -12.42 0.75
C PHE A 364 3.52 -11.78 0.39
N LEU A 365 4.11 -12.25 -0.72
CA LEU A 365 5.38 -11.71 -1.22
C LEU A 365 5.23 -10.27 -1.73
N GLY A 366 4.12 -9.95 -2.40
CA GLY A 366 3.87 -8.59 -2.87
C GLY A 366 3.84 -7.58 -1.72
N SER A 367 3.15 -7.92 -0.62
CA SER A 367 3.05 -7.07 0.58
C SER A 367 4.41 -6.86 1.22
N LEU A 368 5.22 -7.92 1.28
CA LEU A 368 6.58 -7.87 1.81
C LEU A 368 7.46 -6.88 1.02
N GLU A 369 7.45 -6.95 -0.32
CA GLU A 369 8.20 -6.01 -1.17
C GLU A 369 7.77 -4.56 -0.93
N ALA A 370 6.46 -4.31 -0.85
CA ALA A 370 5.91 -2.97 -0.62
C ALA A 370 6.28 -2.42 0.76
N LEU A 371 6.28 -3.28 1.78
CA LEU A 371 6.74 -2.93 3.13
C LEU A 371 8.23 -2.61 3.14
N GLU A 372 9.07 -3.42 2.49
CA GLU A 372 10.50 -3.15 2.40
C GLU A 372 10.79 -1.81 1.72
N GLU A 373 10.13 -1.50 0.60
CA GLU A 373 10.29 -0.23 -0.11
C GLU A 373 9.84 0.95 0.77
N SER A 374 8.70 0.82 1.43
CA SER A 374 8.15 1.84 2.33
C SER A 374 9.05 2.08 3.53
N LEU A 375 9.58 1.04 4.15
CA LEU A 375 10.48 1.13 5.29
C LEU A 375 11.86 1.69 4.90
N LYS A 376 12.39 1.31 3.73
CA LYS A 376 13.64 1.88 3.18
C LYS A 376 13.52 3.37 2.85
N SER A 377 12.31 3.86 2.57
CA SER A 377 12.07 5.29 2.32
C SER A 377 12.18 6.15 3.59
N ILE A 378 12.13 5.55 4.78
CA ILE A 378 12.27 6.25 6.07
C ILE A 378 13.74 6.63 6.25
N LYS A 379 14.07 7.88 5.93
CA LYS A 379 15.42 8.43 6.11
C LYS A 379 15.57 9.01 7.51
N SER A 380 16.71 8.74 8.14
CA SER A 380 17.11 9.34 9.40
C SER A 380 18.63 9.51 9.47
N ASP A 381 19.04 10.66 9.99
CA ASP A 381 20.46 10.99 10.13
C ASP A 381 21.09 10.29 11.34
N GLU A 382 20.32 10.01 12.38
CA GLU A 382 20.80 9.45 13.66
C GLU A 382 20.50 7.95 13.84
N VAL A 383 19.50 7.40 13.14
CA VAL A 383 19.06 6.00 13.27
C VAL A 383 19.05 5.31 11.91
N THR A 384 19.71 4.16 11.81
CA THR A 384 19.69 3.29 10.64
C THR A 384 18.72 2.14 10.90
N LEU A 385 17.67 2.03 10.08
CA LEU A 385 16.80 0.86 10.04
C LEU A 385 17.49 -0.25 9.22
N ARG A 386 17.67 -1.43 9.81
CA ARG A 386 18.24 -2.61 9.14
C ARG A 386 17.25 -3.76 9.17
N ILE A 387 16.83 -4.20 7.99
CA ILE A 387 16.01 -5.40 7.81
C ILE A 387 16.99 -6.57 7.71
N LEU A 388 17.06 -7.43 8.73
CA LEU A 388 17.97 -8.58 8.74
C LEU A 388 17.47 -9.70 7.84
N GLU A 389 16.16 -9.90 7.87
CA GLU A 389 15.48 -10.94 7.13
C GLU A 389 14.05 -10.49 6.82
N ALA A 390 13.61 -10.76 5.60
CA ALA A 390 12.27 -10.45 5.11
C ALA A 390 11.74 -11.71 4.42
N GLU A 391 10.72 -12.33 5.01
CA GLU A 391 10.21 -13.60 4.52
C GLU A 391 8.68 -13.67 4.52
N VAL A 392 8.16 -14.55 3.67
CA VAL A 392 6.73 -14.85 3.60
C VAL A 392 6.41 -16.06 4.48
N GLY A 393 5.36 -15.93 5.29
CA GLY A 393 4.84 -16.98 6.16
C GLY A 393 4.75 -16.57 7.63
N ASP A 394 4.08 -17.40 8.41
CA ASP A 394 3.91 -17.22 9.86
C ASP A 394 5.24 -17.21 10.61
N ILE A 395 5.24 -16.62 11.82
CA ILE A 395 6.43 -16.54 12.66
C ILE A 395 6.78 -17.94 13.17
N SER A 396 8.07 -18.29 13.06
CA SER A 396 8.65 -19.58 13.39
C SER A 396 9.68 -19.51 14.51
N GLU A 397 10.13 -20.67 14.99
CA GLU A 397 11.18 -20.77 16.02
C GLU A 397 12.52 -20.18 15.55
N SER A 398 12.88 -20.36 14.28
CA SER A 398 14.12 -19.80 13.72
C SER A 398 14.11 -18.27 13.72
N ASP A 399 12.97 -17.64 13.44
CA ASP A 399 12.84 -16.18 13.47
C ASP A 399 13.11 -15.64 14.89
N ILE A 400 12.59 -16.32 15.92
CA ILE A 400 12.78 -15.92 17.33
C ILE A 400 14.24 -16.08 17.76
N LYS A 401 14.89 -17.18 17.37
CA LYS A 401 16.32 -17.41 17.67
C LYS A 401 17.20 -16.38 16.98
N LEU A 402 16.92 -16.06 15.72
CA LEU A 402 17.65 -15.01 15.00
C LEU A 402 17.46 -13.66 15.68
N ALA A 403 16.21 -13.30 16.02
CA ALA A 403 15.89 -12.05 16.70
C ALA A 403 16.61 -11.91 18.05
N GLU A 404 16.66 -12.97 18.86
CA GLU A 404 17.42 -13.00 20.12
C GLU A 404 18.92 -12.72 19.87
N SER A 405 19.53 -13.46 18.94
CA SER A 405 20.96 -13.36 18.66
C SER A 405 21.37 -11.98 18.12
N ALA A 406 20.55 -11.40 17.25
CA ALA A 406 20.83 -10.13 16.57
C ALA A 406 20.23 -8.92 17.30
N ARG A 407 19.58 -9.13 18.46
CA ARG A 407 18.80 -8.11 19.20
C ARG A 407 17.82 -7.38 18.28
N ALA A 408 17.15 -8.14 17.42
CA ALA A 408 16.19 -7.62 16.47
C ALA A 408 14.76 -7.71 17.01
N LYS A 409 13.89 -6.87 16.48
CA LYS A 409 12.44 -6.93 16.71
C LYS A 409 11.78 -7.66 15.55
N ILE A 410 10.73 -8.42 15.80
CA ILE A 410 9.96 -9.10 14.75
C ILE A 410 8.71 -8.30 14.46
N ILE A 411 8.53 -7.91 13.19
CA ILE A 411 7.37 -7.19 12.71
C ILE A 411 6.60 -8.10 11.75
N GLY A 412 5.38 -8.46 12.12
CA GLY A 412 4.52 -9.32 11.32
C GLY A 412 3.37 -8.55 10.68
N PHE A 413 3.15 -8.71 9.39
CA PHE A 413 2.02 -8.15 8.65
C PHE A 413 1.08 -9.26 8.17
N ARG A 414 -0.14 -9.30 8.72
CA ARG A 414 -1.17 -10.31 8.42
C ARG A 414 -0.76 -11.78 8.65
N VAL A 415 0.29 -11.98 9.45
CA VAL A 415 0.79 -13.30 9.85
C VAL A 415 0.30 -13.68 11.24
N LYS A 416 0.38 -14.96 11.56
CA LYS A 416 0.05 -15.51 12.87
C LYS A 416 1.31 -15.78 13.69
N LEU A 417 1.13 -15.73 15.01
CA LEU A 417 2.10 -16.19 16.00
C LEU A 417 1.49 -17.37 16.77
N PRO A 418 1.86 -18.62 16.46
CA PRO A 418 1.46 -19.78 17.24
C PRO A 418 1.81 -19.65 18.72
N ASN A 419 0.93 -20.12 19.62
CA ASN A 419 1.10 -19.95 21.08
C ASN A 419 2.43 -20.50 21.63
N ILE A 420 2.93 -21.61 21.07
CA ILE A 420 4.21 -22.20 21.45
C ILE A 420 5.36 -21.20 21.22
N TYR A 421 5.31 -20.45 20.13
CA TYR A 421 6.31 -19.45 19.78
C TYR A 421 6.12 -18.14 20.54
N ALA A 422 4.88 -17.79 20.91
CA ALA A 422 4.63 -16.66 21.81
C ALA A 422 5.29 -16.85 23.18
N GLN A 423 5.18 -18.05 23.77
CA GLN A 423 5.84 -18.38 25.04
C GLN A 423 7.37 -18.32 24.92
N LEU A 424 7.91 -18.84 23.81
CA LEU A 424 9.35 -18.77 23.56
C LEU A 424 9.83 -17.32 23.41
N ALA A 425 9.09 -16.48 22.69
CA ALA A 425 9.44 -15.06 22.53
C ALA A 425 9.46 -14.32 23.87
N GLU A 426 8.51 -14.59 24.76
CA GLU A 426 8.47 -14.00 26.10
C GLU A 426 9.67 -14.45 26.95
N GLN A 427 9.98 -15.75 26.95
CA GLN A 427 11.16 -16.30 27.64
C GLN A 427 12.47 -15.67 27.14
N LYS A 428 12.58 -15.46 25.83
CA LYS A 428 13.75 -14.85 25.17
C LYS A 428 13.74 -13.33 25.17
N LYS A 429 12.68 -12.69 25.67
CA LYS A 429 12.46 -11.23 25.66
C LYS A 429 12.58 -10.62 24.26
N VAL A 430 12.08 -11.33 23.25
CA VAL A 430 12.01 -10.84 21.86
C VAL A 430 10.73 -10.04 21.69
N ASP A 431 10.85 -8.80 21.22
CA ASP A 431 9.70 -7.93 20.92
C ASP A 431 9.09 -8.31 19.57
N ILE A 432 7.83 -8.73 19.59
CA ILE A 432 7.05 -9.11 18.42
C ILE A 432 5.84 -8.19 18.32
N SER A 433 5.69 -7.51 17.19
CA SER A 433 4.52 -6.66 16.90
C SER A 433 3.82 -7.17 15.64
N LEU A 434 2.53 -7.49 15.76
CA LEU A 434 1.69 -7.98 14.68
C LEU A 434 0.70 -6.91 14.23
N PHE A 435 0.56 -6.73 12.93
CA PHE A 435 -0.28 -5.72 12.32
C PHE A 435 -1.17 -6.32 11.25
N GLN A 436 -2.36 -5.74 11.14
CA GLN A 436 -3.29 -6.04 10.04
C GLN A 436 -3.36 -4.88 9.03
N VAL A 437 -2.89 -3.69 9.43
CA VAL A 437 -2.91 -2.46 8.63
C VAL A 437 -1.48 -1.94 8.48
N ILE A 438 -1.08 -1.66 7.23
CA ILE A 438 0.28 -1.25 6.89
C ILE A 438 0.70 0.08 7.54
N TYR A 439 -0.22 1.02 7.72
CA TYR A 439 0.08 2.32 8.35
C TYR A 439 0.47 2.18 9.82
N GLU A 440 -0.24 1.34 10.56
CA GLU A 440 0.06 1.07 11.97
C GLU A 440 1.44 0.44 12.12
N LEU A 441 1.80 -0.45 11.19
CA LEU A 441 3.11 -1.07 11.13
C LEU A 441 4.21 -0.02 10.89
N ILE A 442 4.07 0.79 9.84
CA ILE A 442 5.05 1.82 9.49
C ILE A 442 5.20 2.82 10.65
N GLN A 443 4.09 3.23 11.26
CA GLN A 443 4.10 4.12 12.42
C GLN A 443 4.80 3.48 13.61
N LYS A 444 4.54 2.20 13.92
CA LYS A 444 5.23 1.50 15.00
C LYS A 444 6.74 1.48 14.78
N VAL A 445 7.20 1.23 13.55
CA VAL A 445 8.63 1.24 13.24
C VAL A 445 9.22 2.63 13.46
N ARG A 446 8.52 3.70 13.07
CA ARG A 446 8.95 5.09 13.36
C ARG A 446 9.02 5.38 14.86
N GLU A 447 8.05 4.93 15.64
CA GLU A 447 8.05 5.07 17.10
C GLU A 447 9.23 4.32 17.74
N GLN A 448 9.54 3.12 17.27
CA GLN A 448 10.68 2.34 17.74
C GLN A 448 12.03 2.97 17.35
N MET A 449 12.11 3.60 16.17
CA MET A 449 13.28 4.40 15.80
C MET A 449 13.41 5.60 16.74
N ALA A 450 12.30 6.28 17.08
CA ALA A 450 12.29 7.42 17.98
C ALA A 450 12.72 7.05 19.41
N GLU A 451 12.42 5.84 19.89
CA GLU A 451 12.87 5.33 21.20
C GLU A 451 14.38 5.22 21.32
N LEU A 452 15.06 5.03 20.20
CA LEU A 452 16.52 5.00 20.18
C LEU A 452 17.11 6.41 20.26
N LEU A 453 16.36 7.47 19.95
CA LEU A 453 16.88 8.83 20.01
C LEU A 453 17.01 9.33 21.46
N PRO A 454 18.08 10.06 21.79
CA PRO A 454 18.11 10.78 23.05
C PRO A 454 16.97 11.82 23.09
N PRO A 455 16.38 12.09 24.27
CA PRO A 455 15.36 13.12 24.39
C PRO A 455 15.94 14.49 24.03
N GLU A 456 15.14 15.31 23.37
CA GLU A 456 15.49 16.69 23.07
C GLU A 456 15.36 17.52 24.36
N ILE A 457 16.43 18.24 24.70
CA ILE A 457 16.41 19.17 25.82
C ILE A 457 15.92 20.50 25.27
N VAL A 458 14.67 20.85 25.58
CA VAL A 458 14.08 22.13 25.19
C VAL A 458 14.31 23.11 26.34
N ARG A 459 15.06 24.17 26.05
CA ARG A 459 15.27 25.28 26.99
C ARG A 459 14.15 26.30 26.85
N ALA A 460 13.49 26.60 27.95
CA ALA A 460 12.55 27.71 28.06
C ALA A 460 13.10 28.76 29.03
N ASP A 461 13.43 29.95 28.54
CA ASP A 461 13.81 31.08 29.38
C ASP A 461 12.55 31.69 30.02
N LEU A 462 12.49 31.67 31.36
CA LEU A 462 11.27 32.01 32.11
C LEU A 462 11.33 33.38 32.77
N ALA A 463 12.53 33.84 33.15
CA ALA A 463 12.68 35.15 33.77
C ALA A 463 14.07 35.75 33.56
N LYS A 464 14.12 37.09 33.57
CA LYS A 464 15.35 37.87 33.60
C LYS A 464 15.37 38.67 34.89
N LEU A 465 16.44 38.59 35.66
CA LEU A 465 16.59 39.33 36.90
C LEU A 465 17.88 40.15 36.87
N LYS A 466 17.88 41.29 37.54
CA LYS A 466 19.07 42.11 37.76
C LYS A 466 19.44 42.10 39.24
N VAL A 467 20.69 41.79 39.54
CA VAL A 467 21.19 41.75 40.92
C VAL A 467 21.35 43.18 41.43
N ILE A 468 20.74 43.46 42.58
CA ILE A 468 20.72 44.79 43.22
C ILE A 468 21.46 44.81 44.56
N ALA A 469 21.58 43.66 45.22
CA ALA A 469 22.22 43.57 46.53
C ALA A 469 22.84 42.19 46.74
N LEU A 470 23.94 42.14 47.49
CA LEU A 470 24.58 40.91 47.95
C LEU A 470 24.46 40.87 49.48
N PHE A 471 24.07 39.73 50.04
CA PHE A 471 23.88 39.60 51.49
C PHE A 471 24.96 38.74 52.12
N LYS A 472 24.97 37.43 51.80
CA LYS A 472 25.81 36.46 52.50
C LYS A 472 26.37 35.44 51.53
N LYS A 473 27.66 35.14 51.68
CA LYS A 473 28.38 34.10 50.94
C LYS A 473 28.76 33.00 51.93
N ASP A 474 28.47 31.76 51.58
CA ASP A 474 28.92 30.57 52.31
C ASP A 474 29.57 29.59 51.33
N LYS A 475 30.23 28.53 51.84
CA LYS A 475 30.78 27.44 51.01
C LYS A 475 29.70 26.73 50.16
N SER A 476 28.43 26.84 50.56
CA SER A 476 27.29 26.19 49.93
C SER A 476 26.59 27.01 48.83
N GLY A 477 26.84 28.34 48.76
CA GLY A 477 26.15 29.23 47.82
C GLY A 477 26.18 30.72 48.23
N GLN A 478 25.37 31.52 47.55
CA GLN A 478 25.26 32.97 47.75
C GLN A 478 23.81 33.41 47.90
N VAL A 479 23.55 34.25 48.91
CA VAL A 479 22.27 34.94 49.09
C VAL A 479 22.36 36.30 48.43
N ILE A 480 21.52 36.50 47.41
CA ILE A 480 21.47 37.71 46.60
C ILE A 480 20.07 38.31 46.60
N GLY A 481 20.00 39.63 46.50
CA GLY A 481 18.78 40.37 46.20
C GLY A 481 18.77 40.71 44.72
N ALA A 482 17.73 40.29 44.01
CA ALA A 482 17.57 40.59 42.59
C ALA A 482 16.17 41.13 42.29
N LYS A 483 16.08 42.05 41.34
CA LYS A 483 14.81 42.57 40.83
C LYS A 483 14.43 41.83 39.56
N VAL A 484 13.19 41.33 39.49
CA VAL A 484 12.68 40.66 38.28
C VAL A 484 12.39 41.71 37.21
N LEU A 485 13.15 41.70 36.12
CA LEU A 485 12.99 42.61 34.99
C LEU A 485 11.87 42.15 34.05
N SER A 486 11.79 40.84 33.80
CA SER A 486 10.78 40.24 32.93
C SER A 486 10.52 38.79 33.32
N GLY A 487 9.31 38.31 33.02
CA GLY A 487 8.90 36.94 33.31
C GLY A 487 8.58 36.65 34.77
N LYS A 488 8.63 35.37 35.14
CA LYS A 488 8.27 34.89 36.48
C LYS A 488 9.34 33.92 36.95
N VAL A 489 10.02 34.25 38.05
CA VAL A 489 11.04 33.37 38.64
C VAL A 489 10.36 32.39 39.58
N GLU A 490 10.74 31.11 39.49
CA GLU A 490 10.23 30.03 40.33
C GLU A 490 11.40 29.35 41.06
N LYS A 491 11.11 28.78 42.23
CA LYS A 491 12.07 27.97 42.96
C LYS A 491 12.48 26.74 42.13
N GLY A 492 13.78 26.41 42.11
CA GLY A 492 14.32 25.24 41.43
C GLY A 492 14.76 25.46 39.98
N LEU A 493 14.62 26.67 39.42
CA LEU A 493 15.09 26.99 38.07
C LEU A 493 16.62 27.05 37.98
N TRP A 494 17.13 26.73 36.79
CA TRP A 494 18.53 26.96 36.42
C TRP A 494 18.73 28.42 36.06
N VAL A 495 19.95 28.92 36.24
CA VAL A 495 20.29 30.32 36.02
C VAL A 495 21.65 30.43 35.36
N GLU A 496 21.73 31.23 34.31
CA GLU A 496 22.98 31.72 33.74
C GLU A 496 23.28 33.11 34.26
N VAL A 497 24.52 33.34 34.68
CA VAL A 497 25.01 34.63 35.20
C VAL A 497 25.72 35.37 34.07
N ILE A 498 25.20 36.53 33.70
CA ILE A 498 25.71 37.36 32.62
C ILE A 498 26.21 38.69 33.19
N ARG A 499 27.47 39.04 32.89
CA ARG A 499 28.08 40.31 33.26
C ARG A 499 28.56 41.02 32.00
N GLY A 500 27.97 42.18 31.70
CA GLY A 500 28.15 42.82 30.40
C GLY A 500 27.54 41.96 29.29
N GLU A 501 28.39 41.37 28.44
CA GLU A 501 28.00 40.46 27.35
C GLU A 501 28.50 39.02 27.53
N GLU A 502 29.28 38.73 28.59
CA GLU A 502 29.87 37.41 28.82
C GLU A 502 29.03 36.57 29.80
N ASN A 503 28.87 35.28 29.49
CA ASN A 503 28.26 34.30 30.38
C ASN A 503 29.34 33.71 31.30
N LEU A 504 29.31 34.11 32.58
CA LEU A 504 30.31 33.75 33.57
C LEU A 504 30.12 32.34 34.13
N GLY A 505 28.90 31.80 34.07
CA GLY A 505 28.63 30.43 34.49
C GLY A 505 27.18 30.14 34.86
N LYS A 506 26.97 28.97 35.45
CA LYS A 506 25.64 28.39 35.68
C LYS A 506 25.43 28.01 37.15
N GLY A 507 24.18 28.10 37.58
CA GLY A 507 23.77 27.59 38.89
C GLY A 507 22.27 27.41 38.99
N LYS A 508 21.78 27.15 40.21
CA LYS A 508 20.38 26.82 40.48
C LYS A 508 19.84 27.68 41.62
N ILE A 509 18.56 28.06 41.51
CA ILE A 509 17.81 28.73 42.58
C ILE A 509 17.28 27.66 43.53
N LEU A 510 17.85 27.55 44.73
CA LEU A 510 17.36 26.58 45.71
C LEU A 510 16.25 27.17 46.59
N HIS A 511 16.35 28.45 46.94
CA HIS A 511 15.37 29.17 47.73
C HIS A 511 15.07 30.52 47.13
N LEU A 512 13.81 30.93 47.29
CA LEU A 512 13.27 32.17 46.77
C LEU A 512 12.42 32.80 47.86
N GLN A 513 12.61 34.10 48.09
CA GLN A 513 11.93 34.88 49.12
C GLN A 513 11.41 36.19 48.55
N HIS A 514 10.27 36.66 49.05
CA HIS A 514 9.73 37.98 48.76
C HIS A 514 9.33 38.63 50.08
N GLU A 515 9.83 39.85 50.34
CA GLU A 515 9.53 40.61 51.57
C GLU A 515 9.78 39.82 52.87
N LYS A 516 10.85 39.01 52.89
CA LYS A 516 11.28 38.12 54.00
C LYS A 516 10.41 36.89 54.23
N ASN A 517 9.42 36.62 53.38
CA ASN A 517 8.65 35.38 53.39
C ASN A 517 9.15 34.44 52.28
N ASP A 518 9.15 33.13 52.54
CA ASP A 518 9.40 32.13 51.50
C ASP A 518 8.32 32.21 50.42
N ALA A 519 8.75 32.19 49.17
CA ALA A 519 7.87 32.31 48.01
C ALA A 519 8.24 31.26 46.98
N ASP A 520 7.25 30.53 46.47
CA ASP A 520 7.50 29.59 45.38
C ASP A 520 7.74 30.31 44.05
N THR A 521 7.16 31.51 43.89
CA THR A 521 7.29 32.30 42.68
C THR A 521 7.31 33.81 42.93
N VAL A 522 8.05 34.56 42.11
CA VAL A 522 8.09 36.04 42.14
C VAL A 522 7.94 36.59 40.72
N GLY A 523 7.03 37.55 40.55
CA GLY A 523 6.71 38.16 39.25
C GLY A 523 7.48 39.44 38.95
N VAL A 524 7.29 39.96 37.73
CA VAL A 524 7.92 41.19 37.20
C VAL A 524 7.79 42.38 38.15
N GLY A 525 8.84 43.18 38.23
CA GLY A 525 8.88 44.44 38.98
C GLY A 525 9.12 44.29 40.47
N LYS A 526 9.00 43.08 41.01
CA LYS A 526 9.22 42.77 42.42
C LYS A 526 10.68 42.41 42.71
N ASN A 527 11.08 42.65 43.96
CA ASN A 527 12.37 42.20 44.49
C ASN A 527 12.24 40.79 45.06
N ALA A 528 13.22 39.96 44.75
CA ALA A 528 13.34 38.59 45.20
C ALA A 528 14.67 38.40 45.96
N GLY A 529 14.61 37.78 47.13
CA GLY A 529 15.78 37.18 47.78
C GLY A 529 16.00 35.79 47.21
N ILE A 530 17.21 35.49 46.75
CA ILE A 530 17.52 34.25 46.03
C ILE A 530 18.73 33.60 46.72
N PHE A 531 18.58 32.33 47.07
CA PHE A 531 19.73 31.49 47.40
C PHE A 531 20.20 30.80 46.11
N PHE A 532 21.31 31.30 45.58
CA PHE A 532 21.97 30.78 44.38
C PHE A 532 23.07 29.79 44.77
N GLN A 533 23.05 28.62 44.15
CA GLN A 533 24.13 27.66 44.23
C GLN A 533 24.68 27.41 42.83
N GLY A 534 25.96 27.71 42.62
CA GLY A 534 26.60 27.57 41.31
C GLY A 534 28.11 27.62 41.41
N ASN A 535 28.75 27.49 40.25
CA ASN A 535 30.21 27.47 40.11
C ASN A 535 30.83 28.87 40.01
N THR A 536 30.02 29.91 40.08
CA THR A 536 30.40 31.30 39.78
C THR A 536 29.96 32.23 40.89
N GLN A 537 30.73 33.30 41.11
CA GLN A 537 30.41 34.34 42.07
C GLN A 537 29.60 35.45 41.40
N ILE A 538 28.43 35.73 41.96
CA ILE A 538 27.51 36.78 41.52
C ILE A 538 27.93 38.12 42.15
N GLU A 539 27.91 39.18 41.35
CA GLU A 539 28.15 40.55 41.75
C GLU A 539 26.92 41.44 41.51
N ILE A 540 26.97 42.66 42.05
CA ILE A 540 25.94 43.67 41.81
C ILE A 540 25.97 44.04 40.32
N ASP A 541 24.80 44.34 39.76
CA ASP A 541 24.56 44.62 38.34
C ASP A 541 24.61 43.42 37.39
N ASP A 542 24.96 42.21 37.87
CA ASP A 542 24.85 40.99 37.07
C ASP A 542 23.39 40.73 36.65
N ILE A 543 23.24 40.17 35.43
CA ILE A 543 21.97 39.74 34.88
C ILE A 543 21.86 38.23 35.03
N LEU A 544 20.76 37.78 35.63
CA LEU A 544 20.43 36.38 35.81
C LEU A 544 19.34 35.98 34.81
N MET A 545 19.65 35.05 33.91
CA MET A 545 18.65 34.44 33.03
C MET A 545 18.21 33.11 33.62
N ALA A 546 17.00 33.07 34.17
CA ALA A 546 16.40 31.88 34.73
C ALA A 546 15.68 31.07 33.65
N TYR A 547 15.99 29.79 33.56
CA TYR A 547 15.46 28.89 32.54
C TYR A 547 15.09 27.52 33.11
N ARG A 548 14.25 26.81 32.37
CA ARG A 548 13.90 25.41 32.59
C ARG A 548 14.36 24.58 31.41
N GLU A 549 14.93 23.41 31.71
CA GLU A 549 15.22 22.38 30.72
C GLU A 549 14.14 21.30 30.83
N ASP A 550 13.30 21.20 29.81
CA ASP A 550 12.33 20.12 29.72
C ASP A 550 12.85 19.05 28.76
N LYS A 551 12.80 17.78 29.19
CA LYS A 551 13.14 16.65 28.33
C LYS A 551 11.91 16.28 27.51
N LYS A 552 11.92 16.61 26.22
CA LYS A 552 10.86 16.22 25.29
C LYS A 552 11.29 14.99 24.52
N ARG A 553 10.40 13.98 24.43
CA ARG A 553 10.64 12.81 23.58
C ARG A 553 10.61 13.25 22.12
N ARG A 554 11.65 12.92 21.35
CA ARG A 554 11.71 13.18 19.91
C ARG A 554 10.71 12.26 19.19
N THR A 555 10.16 12.75 18.08
CA THR A 555 9.26 12.00 17.20
C THR A 555 9.78 12.11 15.76
N PHE A 556 9.58 11.05 14.98
CA PHE A 556 9.93 10.99 13.55
C PHE A 556 8.79 11.43 12.64
#